data_AF-A0A0R2SC80-F1
#
_entry.id   AF-A0A0R2SC80-F1
#
_cell.length_a   1.000
_cell.length_b   1.000
_cell.length_c   1.000
_cell.angle_alpha   90.00
_cell.angle_beta   90.00
_cell.angle_gamma   90.00
#
_symmetry.space_group_name_H-M   'P 1'
#
loop_
_entity.id
_entity.type
_entity.pdbx_description
1 polymer ?
#
loop_
_entity_poly.entity_id
_entity_poly.type
_entity_poly.pdbx_seq_one_letter_code
_entity_poly.pdbx_strand_id
1 'polypeptide(L)'
;MSFTASLERVTEAKWYKAMMPKLYGWGAAVVILGALFKIEHLPGASYMLMAGLGIEAIIFFFSAFEKQPSEPDWSLVYPELANMEDPNAAKRPAQLLDDALAKAKIDNALIESLNEGLRSFGESTKKLNETIAAASGISEYNSQIQEGVKNMNALNSLYELQLQASNQQMEATNLFLQNLQSSVDDSKKFQEQVSSLADNLEQLNKVYSNMLNAMNPNR
;
A
#
# COMPACT_ATOMS: atom_id res chain seq x y z
N MET A 1 12.70 55.22 6.86
CA MET A 1 12.68 54.75 8.27
C MET A 1 12.35 53.28 8.25
N SER A 2 13.23 52.47 8.84
CA SER A 2 13.45 51.07 8.48
C SER A 2 12.31 50.13 8.89
N PHE A 3 11.85 49.29 7.96
CA PHE A 3 10.91 48.17 8.20
C PHE A 3 11.37 47.26 9.34
N THR A 4 12.69 47.12 9.52
CA THR A 4 13.31 46.37 10.63
C THR A 4 12.98 46.96 12.00
N ALA A 5 12.93 48.29 12.14
CA ALA A 5 12.61 48.97 13.39
C ALA A 5 11.13 48.84 13.77
N SER A 6 10.24 48.63 12.80
CA SER A 6 8.83 48.35 13.04
C SER A 6 8.61 46.92 13.53
N LEU A 7 9.35 45.95 12.98
CA LEU A 7 9.32 44.56 13.40
C LEU A 7 9.87 44.39 14.84
N GLU A 8 10.97 45.07 15.15
CA GLU A 8 11.60 45.04 16.48
C GLU A 8 10.67 45.61 17.56
N ARG A 9 9.92 46.69 17.28
CA ARG A 9 8.90 47.22 18.20
C ARG A 9 7.73 46.26 18.44
N VAL A 10 7.38 45.43 17.46
CA VAL A 10 6.29 44.44 17.57
C VAL A 10 6.76 43.24 18.39
N THR A 11 7.99 42.75 18.17
CA THR A 11 8.55 41.61 18.92
C THR A 11 8.91 41.99 20.38
N GLU A 12 9.21 43.26 20.65
CA GLU A 12 9.46 43.75 22.01
C GLU A 12 8.19 44.09 22.82
N ALA A 13 7.02 44.09 22.18
CA ALA A 13 5.78 44.47 22.85
C ALA A 13 5.39 43.45 23.94
N LYS A 14 4.95 43.93 25.11
CA LYS A 14 4.56 43.08 26.26
C LYS A 14 3.50 42.04 25.91
N TRP A 15 2.60 42.36 24.99
CA TRP A 15 1.56 41.44 24.53
C TRP A 15 2.14 40.32 23.63
N TYR A 16 3.16 40.62 22.81
CA TYR A 16 3.83 39.65 21.94
C TYR A 16 4.59 38.60 22.79
N LYS A 17 5.41 39.06 23.74
CA LYS A 17 6.13 38.17 24.70
C LYS A 17 5.19 37.31 25.56
N ALA A 18 3.98 37.79 25.84
CA ALA A 18 2.98 37.03 26.60
C ALA A 18 2.17 36.05 25.73
N MET A 19 2.07 36.32 24.42
CA MET A 19 1.31 35.52 23.47
C MET A 19 2.17 34.42 22.83
N MET A 20 3.46 34.68 22.59
CA MET A 20 4.36 33.78 21.86
C MET A 20 4.53 32.40 22.53
N PRO A 21 4.70 32.31 23.88
CA PRO A 21 4.69 31.02 24.59
C PRO A 21 3.41 30.20 24.39
N LYS A 22 2.26 30.87 24.29
CA LYS A 22 0.96 30.21 24.07
C LYS A 22 0.80 29.73 22.63
N LEU A 23 1.35 30.48 21.67
CA LEU A 23 1.37 30.10 20.26
C LEU A 23 2.22 28.85 20.02
N TYR A 24 3.38 28.71 20.67
CA TYR A 24 4.17 27.46 20.61
C TYR A 24 3.35 26.27 21.11
N GLY A 25 2.62 26.43 22.22
CA GLY A 25 1.76 25.37 22.75
C GLY A 25 0.60 25.00 21.81
N TRP A 26 -0.02 25.98 21.15
CA TRP A 26 -1.10 25.75 20.19
C TRP A 26 -0.60 25.12 18.88
N GLY A 27 0.55 25.55 18.36
CA GLY A 27 1.19 24.95 17.19
C GLY A 27 1.52 23.49 17.42
N ALA A 28 2.22 23.20 18.52
CA ALA A 28 2.57 21.84 18.93
C ALA A 28 1.33 20.94 19.07
N ALA A 29 0.23 21.44 19.64
CA ALA A 29 -1.00 20.66 19.78
C ALA A 29 -1.60 20.26 18.42
N VAL A 30 -1.60 21.16 17.42
CA VAL A 30 -2.11 20.84 16.07
C VAL A 30 -1.18 19.85 15.35
N VAL A 31 0.14 19.98 15.51
CA VAL A 31 1.13 19.04 14.95
C VAL A 31 0.94 17.63 15.54
N ILE A 32 0.77 17.53 16.86
CA ILE A 32 0.55 16.27 17.56
C ILE A 32 -0.77 15.61 17.10
N LEU A 33 -1.84 16.38 16.93
CA LEU A 33 -3.11 15.86 16.38
C LEU A 33 -2.95 15.38 14.93
N GLY A 34 -2.19 16.10 14.10
CA GLY A 34 -1.87 15.68 12.74
C GLY A 34 -1.07 14.38 12.70
N ALA A 35 -0.07 14.24 13.59
CA ALA A 35 0.70 13.01 13.73
C ALA A 35 -0.17 11.83 14.21
N LEU A 36 -1.06 12.06 15.17
CA LEU A 36 -2.01 11.07 15.66
C LEU A 36 -2.92 10.57 14.53
N PHE A 37 -3.49 11.48 13.72
CA PHE A 37 -4.32 11.11 12.58
C PHE A 37 -3.56 10.29 11.53
N LYS A 38 -2.26 10.57 11.35
CA LYS A 38 -1.39 9.80 10.45
C LYS A 38 -1.14 8.38 10.96
N ILE A 39 -0.99 8.20 12.26
CA ILE A 39 -0.79 6.88 12.90
C ILE A 39 -2.08 6.05 12.89
N GLU A 40 -3.23 6.68 13.15
CA GLU A 40 -4.55 6.02 13.15
C GLU A 40 -5.14 5.82 11.73
N HIS A 41 -4.42 6.21 10.67
CA HIS A 41 -4.84 6.07 9.27
C HIS A 41 -6.21 6.70 8.95
N LEU A 42 -6.55 7.80 9.64
CA LEU A 42 -7.83 8.48 9.44
C LEU A 42 -7.91 9.17 8.06
N PRO A 43 -9.10 9.22 7.42
CA PRO A 43 -9.27 9.89 6.14
C PRO A 43 -8.90 11.37 6.27
N GLY A 44 -8.01 11.86 5.41
CA GLY A 44 -7.51 13.24 5.45
C GLY A 44 -6.29 13.48 6.36
N ALA A 45 -5.71 12.44 6.94
CA ALA A 45 -4.54 12.55 7.82
C ALA A 45 -3.35 13.33 7.20
N SER A 46 -3.08 13.14 5.91
CA SER A 46 -2.00 13.85 5.23
C SER A 46 -2.26 15.36 5.14
N TYR A 47 -3.51 15.79 4.98
CA TYR A 47 -3.87 17.21 4.97
C TYR A 47 -3.76 17.84 6.36
N MET A 48 -4.20 17.11 7.40
CA MET A 48 -4.09 17.55 8.79
C MET A 48 -2.62 17.69 9.24
N LEU A 49 -1.78 16.71 8.89
CA LEU A 49 -0.35 16.74 9.19
C LEU A 49 0.37 17.87 8.46
N MET A 50 0.03 18.10 7.19
CA MET A 50 0.58 19.20 6.40
C MET A 50 0.19 20.57 6.99
N ALA A 51 -1.05 20.72 7.44
CA ALA A 51 -1.50 21.94 8.11
C ALA A 51 -0.76 22.17 9.44
N GLY A 52 -0.61 21.13 10.26
CA GLY A 52 0.12 21.21 11.53
C GLY A 52 1.59 21.61 11.34
N LEU A 53 2.32 20.89 10.47
CA LEU A 53 3.71 21.21 10.17
C LEU A 53 3.88 22.58 9.51
N GLY A 54 2.90 23.01 8.70
CA GLY A 54 2.89 24.35 8.10
C GLY A 54 2.72 25.46 9.14
N ILE A 55 1.83 25.28 10.12
CA ILE A 55 1.66 26.22 11.24
C ILE A 55 2.96 26.30 12.06
N GLU A 56 3.58 25.15 12.33
CA GLU A 56 4.83 25.08 13.09
C GLU A 56 5.98 25.80 12.37
N ALA A 57 6.10 25.63 11.04
CA ALA A 57 7.10 26.35 10.25
C ALA A 57 6.93 27.88 10.32
N ILE A 58 5.69 28.37 10.33
CA ILE A 58 5.40 29.81 10.49
C ILE A 58 5.78 30.29 11.89
N ILE A 59 5.42 29.53 12.92
CA ILE A 59 5.76 29.84 14.32
C ILE A 59 7.28 29.89 14.52
N PHE A 60 8.02 28.90 14.01
CA PHE A 60 9.49 28.88 14.06
C PHE A 60 10.13 30.05 13.31
N PHE A 61 9.57 30.44 12.16
CA PHE A 61 10.06 31.59 11.42
C PHE A 61 9.94 32.88 12.24
N PHE A 62 8.81 33.11 12.92
CA PHE A 62 8.64 34.28 13.79
C PHE A 62 9.42 34.19 15.11
N SER A 63 9.65 32.97 15.61
CA SER A 63 10.51 32.70 16.78
C SER A 63 11.95 33.17 16.58
N ALA A 64 12.49 33.03 15.36
CA ALA A 64 13.86 33.42 15.04
C ALA A 64 14.14 34.93 15.22
N PHE A 65 13.10 35.76 15.28
CA PHE A 65 13.21 37.21 15.54
C PHE A 65 13.04 37.57 17.02
N GLU A 66 12.85 36.59 17.91
CA GLU A 66 12.78 36.80 19.36
C GLU A 66 14.19 36.77 19.96
N LYS A 67 14.54 37.80 20.73
CA LYS A 67 15.83 37.88 21.42
C LYS A 67 15.85 36.85 22.56
N GLN A 68 16.89 36.00 22.62
CA GLN A 68 17.04 35.02 23.70
C GLN A 68 16.88 35.69 25.07
N PRO A 69 16.04 35.16 25.97
CA PRO A 69 15.89 35.73 27.30
C PRO A 69 17.27 35.71 27.98
N SER A 70 17.71 36.86 28.45
CA SER A 70 18.91 36.96 29.28
C SER A 70 18.73 36.06 30.49
N GLU A 71 19.72 35.24 30.79
CA GLU A 71 19.70 34.41 32.00
C GLU A 71 19.42 35.29 33.21
N PRO A 72 18.55 34.83 34.15
CA PRO A 72 18.26 35.56 35.36
C PRO A 72 19.57 35.93 36.07
N ASP A 73 19.72 37.21 36.43
CA ASP A 73 20.92 37.68 37.11
C ASP A 73 20.92 37.19 38.56
N TRP A 74 21.48 36.00 38.77
CA TRP A 74 21.56 35.32 40.06
C TRP A 74 22.45 36.07 41.08
N SER A 75 23.21 37.09 40.63
CA SER A 75 24.05 37.93 41.50
C SER A 75 23.24 38.78 42.49
N LEU A 76 21.96 39.07 42.18
CA LEU A 76 21.04 39.78 43.06
C LEU A 76 20.63 38.96 44.29
N VAL A 77 20.77 37.63 44.24
CA VAL A 77 20.33 36.71 45.30
C VAL A 77 21.51 36.27 46.19
N TYR A 78 22.74 36.25 45.66
CA TYR A 78 23.93 35.81 46.39
C TYR A 78 25.13 36.76 46.13
N PRO A 79 25.26 37.85 46.89
CA PRO A 79 26.33 38.84 46.68
C PRO A 79 27.74 38.31 46.94
N GLU A 80 27.89 37.16 47.63
CA GLU A 80 29.21 36.55 47.88
C GLU A 80 29.87 35.94 46.64
N LEU A 81 29.15 35.78 45.52
CA LEU A 81 29.72 35.31 44.24
C LEU A 81 30.14 36.46 43.31
N ALA A 82 29.79 37.71 43.63
CA ALA A 82 30.07 38.86 42.78
C ALA A 82 31.56 39.27 42.76
N ASN A 83 32.36 38.77 43.72
CA ASN A 83 33.77 39.12 43.88
C ASN A 83 34.73 37.94 43.58
N MET A 84 34.22 36.85 43.00
CA MET A 84 35.09 35.83 42.39
C MET A 84 35.37 36.25 40.94
N GLU A 85 36.62 36.58 40.63
CA GLU A 85 37.08 36.66 39.25
C GLU A 85 36.73 35.34 38.54
N ASP A 86 35.95 35.47 37.48
CA ASP A 86 35.30 34.42 36.74
C ASP A 86 36.31 33.36 36.21
N PRO A 87 36.39 32.15 36.80
CA PRO A 87 37.23 31.08 36.26
C PRO A 87 36.62 30.44 35.01
N ASN A 88 35.42 30.87 34.60
CA ASN A 88 34.62 30.28 33.54
C ASN A 88 34.22 31.32 32.48
N ALA A 89 35.21 32.09 32.00
CA ALA A 89 35.14 32.65 30.66
C ALA A 89 35.07 31.49 29.63
N ALA A 90 33.85 31.04 29.33
CA ALA A 90 33.43 30.13 28.26
C ALA A 90 34.53 29.16 27.76
N LYS A 91 34.82 28.11 28.54
CA LYS A 91 35.65 27.01 28.03
C LYS A 91 35.02 26.44 26.78
N ARG A 92 35.78 26.42 25.68
CA ARG A 92 35.31 25.87 24.41
C ARG A 92 34.96 24.38 24.61
N PRO A 93 33.97 23.81 23.89
CA PRO A 93 33.56 22.42 24.07
C PRO A 93 34.71 21.41 24.00
N ALA A 94 35.74 21.68 23.20
CA ALA A 94 36.97 20.89 23.12
C ALA A 94 37.78 20.88 24.43
N GLN A 95 37.86 22.00 25.16
CA GLN A 95 38.59 22.11 26.43
C GLN A 95 37.85 21.42 27.58
N LEU A 96 36.51 21.42 27.54
CA LEU A 96 35.69 20.65 28.49
C LEU A 96 35.80 19.14 28.23
N LEU A 97 35.91 18.74 26.96
CA LEU A 97 36.16 17.36 26.57
C LEU A 97 37.57 16.92 26.99
N ASP A 98 38.60 17.75 26.78
CA ASP A 98 39.98 17.48 27.21
C ASP A 98 40.10 17.41 28.74
N ASP A 99 39.47 18.32 29.49
CA ASP A 99 39.41 18.26 30.96
C ASP A 99 38.64 17.02 31.44
N ALA A 100 37.57 16.62 30.76
CA ALA A 100 36.81 15.40 31.10
C ALA A 100 37.62 14.12 30.81
N LEU A 101 38.35 14.07 29.69
CA LEU A 101 39.23 12.97 29.31
C LEU A 101 40.43 12.85 30.27
N ALA A 102 41.02 13.99 30.66
CA ALA A 102 42.13 14.03 31.61
C ALA A 102 41.69 13.65 33.04
N LYS A 103 40.51 14.09 33.47
CA LYS A 103 39.95 13.82 34.80
C LYS A 103 39.40 12.40 34.94
N ALA A 104 38.93 11.80 33.85
CA ALA A 104 38.40 10.44 33.85
C ALA A 104 39.49 9.37 34.00
N LYS A 105 40.79 9.72 33.90
CA LYS A 105 41.92 8.78 33.82
C LYS A 105 41.52 7.60 32.95
N ILE A 106 41.60 7.79 31.63
CA ILE A 106 41.39 6.70 30.68
C ILE A 106 42.43 5.62 30.97
N ASP A 107 42.03 4.67 31.82
CA ASP A 107 42.76 3.47 32.15
C ASP A 107 42.60 2.52 30.97
N ASN A 108 43.59 1.65 30.71
CA ASN A 108 43.54 0.76 29.56
C ASN A 108 42.25 -0.09 29.54
N ALA A 109 41.71 -0.42 30.71
CA ALA A 109 40.43 -1.11 30.87
C ALA A 109 39.20 -0.32 30.38
N LEU A 110 39.19 1.01 30.54
CA LEU A 110 38.11 1.88 30.02
C LEU A 110 38.17 2.00 28.49
N ILE A 111 39.36 2.02 27.90
CA ILE A 111 39.53 1.97 26.44
C ILE A 111 39.04 0.62 25.90
N GLU A 112 39.40 -0.47 26.57
CA GLU A 112 39.04 -1.82 26.15
C GLU A 112 37.52 -2.05 26.22
N SER A 113 36.88 -1.65 27.32
CA SER A 113 35.41 -1.69 27.44
C SER A 113 34.68 -0.76 26.45
N LEU A 114 35.23 0.41 26.13
CA LEU A 114 34.67 1.28 25.09
C LEU A 114 34.82 0.65 23.71
N ASN A 115 35.94 0.01 23.42
CA ASN A 115 36.18 -0.72 22.17
C ASN A 115 35.23 -1.92 22.04
N GLU A 116 35.03 -2.68 23.12
CA GLU A 116 34.03 -3.75 23.22
C GLU A 116 32.60 -3.22 23.00
N GLY A 117 32.28 -2.06 23.60
CA GLY A 117 31.01 -1.37 23.45
C GLY A 117 30.75 -0.89 22.01
N LEU A 118 31.76 -0.31 21.37
CA LEU A 118 31.66 0.12 19.97
C LEU A 118 31.56 -1.06 19.01
N ARG A 119 32.28 -2.16 19.27
CA ARG A 119 32.18 -3.40 18.48
C ARG A 119 30.81 -4.05 18.63
N SER A 120 30.31 -4.19 19.85
CA SER A 120 28.98 -4.75 20.13
C SER A 120 27.86 -3.87 19.57
N PHE A 121 28.02 -2.55 19.60
CA PHE A 121 27.10 -1.61 18.96
C PHE A 121 27.13 -1.74 17.43
N GLY A 122 28.33 -1.84 16.83
CA GLY A 122 28.49 -2.07 15.39
C GLY A 122 27.86 -3.39 14.95
N GLU A 123 28.05 -4.46 15.72
CA GLU A 123 27.43 -5.76 15.46
C GLU A 123 25.91 -5.72 15.60
N SER A 124 25.39 -5.04 16.63
CA SER A 124 23.95 -4.84 16.84
C SER A 124 23.32 -4.03 15.70
N THR A 125 24.01 -2.99 15.23
CA THR A 125 23.59 -2.18 14.08
C THR A 125 23.57 -3.00 12.79
N LYS A 126 24.56 -3.88 12.59
CA LYS A 126 24.59 -4.81 11.46
C LYS A 126 23.41 -5.78 11.49
N LYS A 127 23.13 -6.39 12.64
CA LYS A 127 21.97 -7.28 12.84
C LYS A 127 20.64 -6.55 12.62
N LEU A 128 20.54 -5.28 13.04
CA LEU A 128 19.36 -4.45 12.76
C LEU A 128 19.19 -4.21 11.27
N ASN A 129 20.26 -3.86 10.54
CA ASN A 129 20.19 -3.68 9.08
C ASN A 129 19.80 -4.97 8.35
N GLU A 130 20.34 -6.12 8.76
CA GLU A 130 19.95 -7.44 8.22
C GLU A 130 18.47 -7.74 8.52
N THR A 131 17.99 -7.41 9.71
CA THR A 131 16.58 -7.58 10.10
C THR A 131 15.65 -6.66 9.31
N ILE A 132 16.05 -5.40 9.05
CA ILE A 132 15.28 -4.45 8.24
C ILE A 132 15.20 -4.94 6.79
N ALA A 133 16.30 -5.45 6.22
CA ALA A 133 16.32 -6.06 4.89
C ALA A 133 15.45 -7.34 4.83
N ALA A 134 15.46 -8.15 5.87
CA ALA A 134 14.56 -9.30 5.98
C ALA A 134 13.09 -8.86 6.10
N ALA A 135 12.80 -7.80 6.84
CA ALA A 135 11.46 -7.26 7.01
C ALA A 135 10.89 -6.68 5.71
N SER A 136 11.70 -6.03 4.85
CA SER A 136 11.25 -5.66 3.50
C SER A 136 10.91 -6.89 2.66
N GLY A 137 11.70 -7.96 2.79
CA GLY A 137 11.41 -9.26 2.17
C GLY A 137 10.08 -9.86 2.62
N ILE A 138 9.66 -9.65 3.87
CA ILE A 138 8.35 -10.11 4.39
C ILE A 138 7.19 -9.38 3.71
N SER A 139 7.29 -8.08 3.44
CA SER A 139 6.25 -7.33 2.72
C SER A 139 6.08 -7.85 1.29
N GLU A 140 7.20 -8.08 0.60
CA GLU A 140 7.19 -8.60 -0.76
C GLU A 140 6.72 -10.06 -0.81
N TYR A 141 7.11 -10.88 0.15
CA TYR A 141 6.60 -12.24 0.34
C TYR A 141 5.08 -12.26 0.57
N ASN A 142 4.55 -11.37 1.42
CA ASN A 142 3.11 -11.24 1.61
C ASN A 142 2.38 -10.84 0.32
N SER A 143 2.97 -9.94 -0.48
CA SER A 143 2.42 -9.59 -1.80
C SER A 143 2.40 -10.80 -2.73
N GLN A 144 3.50 -11.56 -2.81
CA GLN A 144 3.58 -12.77 -3.63
C GLN A 144 2.60 -13.85 -3.17
N ILE A 145 2.39 -14.02 -1.86
CA ILE A 145 1.36 -14.94 -1.34
C ILE A 145 -0.04 -14.47 -1.73
N GLN A 146 -0.36 -13.18 -1.59
CA GLN A 146 -1.67 -12.68 -2.00
C GLN A 146 -1.93 -12.88 -3.49
N GLU A 147 -0.92 -12.66 -4.32
CA GLU A 147 -1.01 -12.92 -5.76
C GLU A 147 -1.16 -14.42 -6.05
N GLY A 148 -0.41 -15.28 -5.35
CA GLY A 148 -0.55 -16.73 -5.43
C GLY A 148 -1.96 -17.21 -5.05
N VAL A 149 -2.54 -16.67 -3.97
CA VAL A 149 -3.91 -16.97 -3.56
C VAL A 149 -4.92 -16.52 -4.61
N LYS A 150 -4.75 -15.33 -5.21
CA LYS A 150 -5.60 -14.87 -6.32
C LYS A 150 -5.51 -15.81 -7.52
N ASN A 151 -4.31 -16.23 -7.90
CA ASN A 151 -4.10 -17.15 -9.01
C ASN A 151 -4.71 -18.53 -8.73
N MET A 152 -4.61 -19.02 -7.49
CA MET A 152 -5.22 -20.29 -7.08
C MET A 152 -6.76 -20.22 -7.10
N ASN A 153 -7.34 -19.10 -6.64
CA ASN A 153 -8.77 -18.87 -6.75
C ASN A 153 -9.23 -18.79 -8.22
N ALA A 154 -8.47 -18.09 -9.07
CA ALA A 154 -8.75 -18.02 -10.51
C ALA A 154 -8.66 -19.42 -11.16
N LEU A 155 -7.67 -20.24 -10.78
CA LEU A 155 -7.55 -21.62 -11.24
C LEU A 155 -8.74 -22.47 -10.81
N ASN A 156 -9.20 -22.36 -9.57
CA ASN A 156 -10.39 -23.07 -9.11
C ASN A 156 -11.63 -22.66 -9.91
N SER A 157 -11.84 -21.36 -10.13
CA SER A 157 -12.96 -20.87 -10.96
C SER A 157 -12.86 -21.33 -12.41
N LEU A 158 -11.66 -21.34 -13.00
CA LEU A 158 -11.44 -21.89 -14.35
C LEU A 158 -11.75 -23.39 -14.39
N TYR A 159 -11.39 -24.13 -13.34
CA TYR A 159 -11.67 -25.56 -13.25
C TYR A 159 -13.17 -25.84 -13.15
N GLU A 160 -13.91 -25.06 -12.36
CA GLU A 160 -15.37 -25.11 -12.30
C GLU A 160 -16.01 -24.77 -13.65
N LEU A 161 -15.55 -23.71 -14.32
CA LEU A 161 -16.01 -23.34 -15.66
C LEU A 161 -15.73 -24.44 -16.69
N GLN A 162 -14.56 -25.08 -16.64
CA GLN A 162 -14.20 -26.17 -17.53
C GLN A 162 -15.10 -27.39 -17.30
N LEU A 163 -15.38 -27.73 -16.04
CA LEU A 163 -16.32 -28.80 -15.68
C LEU A 163 -17.73 -28.50 -16.21
N GLN A 164 -18.19 -27.25 -16.05
CA GLN A 164 -19.49 -26.83 -16.54
C GLN A 164 -19.57 -26.86 -18.08
N ALA A 165 -18.54 -26.36 -18.76
CA ALA A 165 -18.44 -26.41 -20.23
C ALA A 165 -18.38 -27.87 -20.73
N SER A 166 -17.65 -28.75 -20.04
CA SER A 166 -17.60 -30.18 -20.35
C SER A 166 -18.97 -30.84 -20.20
N ASN A 167 -19.71 -30.53 -19.13
CA ASN A 167 -21.09 -31.02 -18.94
C ASN A 167 -22.02 -30.54 -20.05
N GLN A 168 -21.99 -29.25 -20.39
CA GLN A 168 -22.78 -28.70 -21.50
C GLN A 168 -22.41 -29.32 -22.84
N GLN A 169 -21.12 -29.52 -23.11
CA GLN A 169 -20.66 -30.20 -24.32
C GLN A 169 -21.14 -31.66 -24.37
N MET A 170 -21.15 -32.36 -23.23
CA MET A 170 -21.65 -33.73 -23.13
C MET A 170 -23.16 -33.78 -23.39
N GLU A 171 -23.93 -32.86 -22.82
CA GLU A 171 -25.37 -32.74 -23.08
C GLU A 171 -25.66 -32.43 -24.56
N ALA A 172 -24.94 -31.47 -25.16
CA ALA A 172 -25.07 -31.14 -26.56
C ALA A 172 -24.71 -32.33 -27.47
N THR A 173 -23.67 -33.09 -27.10
CA THR A 173 -23.25 -34.31 -27.82
C THR A 173 -24.31 -35.40 -27.71
N ASN A 174 -24.88 -35.62 -26.52
CA ASN A 174 -25.96 -36.58 -26.34
C ASN A 174 -27.22 -36.20 -27.14
N LEU A 175 -27.59 -34.91 -27.15
CA LEU A 175 -28.70 -34.41 -27.95
C LEU A 175 -28.43 -34.60 -29.46
N PHE A 176 -27.20 -34.32 -29.90
CA PHE A 176 -26.78 -34.53 -31.28
C PHE A 176 -26.84 -36.01 -31.69
N LEU A 177 -26.34 -36.92 -30.85
CA LEU A 177 -26.44 -38.36 -31.10
C LEU A 177 -27.89 -38.83 -31.15
N GLN A 178 -28.75 -38.30 -30.27
CA GLN A 178 -30.18 -38.62 -30.27
C GLN A 178 -30.86 -38.13 -31.56
N ASN A 179 -30.58 -36.90 -32.00
CA ASN A 179 -31.10 -36.36 -33.26
C ASN A 179 -30.59 -37.14 -34.49
N LEU A 180 -29.33 -37.56 -34.48
CA LEU A 180 -28.76 -38.42 -35.52
C LEU A 180 -29.49 -39.76 -35.56
N GLN A 181 -29.74 -40.38 -34.40
CA GLN A 181 -30.44 -41.65 -34.32
C GLN A 181 -31.87 -41.54 -34.85
N SER A 182 -32.62 -40.50 -34.45
CA SER A 182 -33.95 -40.22 -35.01
C SER A 182 -33.91 -39.98 -36.51
N SER A 183 -32.93 -39.22 -37.01
CA SER A 183 -32.78 -38.96 -38.45
C SER A 183 -32.48 -40.23 -39.25
N VAL A 184 -31.70 -41.16 -38.68
CA VAL A 184 -31.43 -42.48 -39.29
C VAL A 184 -32.70 -43.32 -39.34
N ASP A 185 -33.51 -43.33 -38.28
CA ASP A 185 -34.79 -44.03 -38.26
C ASP A 185 -35.80 -43.43 -39.25
N ASP A 186 -35.89 -42.10 -39.32
CA ASP A 186 -36.76 -41.43 -40.29
C ASP A 186 -36.29 -41.65 -41.74
N SER A 187 -34.98 -41.71 -41.98
CA SER A 187 -34.43 -42.05 -43.29
C SER A 187 -34.78 -43.48 -43.71
N LYS A 188 -34.77 -44.45 -42.77
CA LYS A 188 -35.25 -45.81 -43.02
C LYS A 188 -36.73 -45.83 -43.39
N LYS A 189 -37.59 -45.14 -42.62
CA LYS A 189 -39.03 -45.06 -42.92
C LYS A 189 -39.29 -44.40 -44.27
N PHE A 190 -38.55 -43.34 -44.60
CA PHE A 190 -38.63 -42.69 -45.89
C PHE A 190 -38.26 -43.65 -47.03
N GLN A 191 -37.19 -44.43 -46.87
CA GLN A 191 -36.80 -45.44 -47.83
C GLN A 191 -37.89 -46.51 -48.04
N GLU A 192 -38.55 -46.97 -46.97
CA GLU A 192 -39.69 -47.89 -47.06
C GLU A 192 -40.89 -47.25 -47.79
N GLN A 193 -41.23 -45.99 -47.48
CA GLN A 193 -42.32 -45.28 -48.15
C GLN A 193 -42.04 -45.05 -49.64
N VAL A 194 -40.81 -44.70 -50.01
CA VAL A 194 -40.40 -44.54 -51.41
C VAL A 194 -40.46 -45.88 -52.15
N SER A 195 -40.02 -46.97 -51.52
CA SER A 195 -40.13 -48.31 -52.10
C SER A 195 -41.59 -48.68 -52.36
N SER A 196 -42.47 -48.46 -51.38
CA SER A 196 -43.91 -48.73 -51.54
C SER A 196 -44.55 -47.84 -52.62
N LEU A 197 -44.14 -46.57 -52.72
CA LEU A 197 -44.62 -45.68 -53.78
C LEU A 197 -44.20 -46.18 -55.16
N ALA A 198 -42.96 -46.66 -55.31
CA ALA A 198 -42.48 -47.25 -56.55
C ALA A 198 -43.29 -48.49 -56.94
N ASP A 199 -43.57 -49.39 -55.99
CA ASP A 199 -44.42 -50.57 -56.21
C ASP A 199 -45.83 -50.18 -56.66
N ASN A 200 -46.44 -49.18 -56.01
CA ASN A 200 -47.78 -48.69 -56.38
C ASN A 200 -47.79 -48.05 -57.77
N LEU A 201 -46.76 -47.28 -58.14
CA LEU A 201 -46.61 -46.71 -59.48
C LEU A 201 -46.42 -47.80 -60.54
N GLU A 202 -45.67 -48.87 -60.24
CA GLU A 202 -45.53 -50.02 -61.13
C GLU A 202 -46.87 -50.73 -61.32
N GLN A 203 -47.64 -50.93 -60.25
CA GLN A 203 -48.98 -51.53 -60.31
C GLN A 203 -49.94 -50.66 -61.13
N LEU A 204 -49.95 -49.33 -60.92
CA LEU A 204 -50.75 -48.41 -61.73
C LEU A 204 -50.35 -48.48 -63.20
N ASN A 205 -49.06 -48.45 -63.52
CA ASN A 205 -48.57 -48.59 -64.89
C ASN A 205 -48.98 -49.92 -65.52
N LYS A 206 -48.99 -51.02 -64.77
CA LYS A 206 -49.52 -52.32 -65.25
C LYS A 206 -51.01 -52.23 -65.57
N VAL A 207 -51.82 -51.61 -64.72
CA VAL A 207 -53.26 -51.41 -64.97
C VAL A 207 -53.49 -50.52 -66.18
N TYR A 208 -52.76 -49.41 -66.31
CA TYR A 208 -52.84 -48.54 -67.49
C TYR A 208 -52.40 -49.27 -68.77
N SER A 209 -51.35 -50.08 -68.74
CA SER A 209 -50.90 -50.87 -69.88
C SER A 209 -51.94 -51.95 -70.26
N ASN A 210 -52.53 -52.61 -69.28
CA ASN A 210 -53.62 -53.56 -69.49
C ASN A 210 -54.86 -52.87 -70.08
N MET A 211 -55.17 -51.65 -69.63
CA MET A 211 -56.28 -50.85 -70.15
C MET A 211 -55.99 -50.34 -71.58
N LEU A 212 -54.75 -49.93 -71.86
CA LEU A 212 -54.31 -49.53 -73.21
C LEU A 212 -54.37 -50.70 -74.19
N ASN A 213 -53.89 -51.89 -73.78
CA ASN A 213 -53.99 -53.12 -74.57
C ASN A 213 -55.47 -53.52 -74.80
N ALA A 214 -56.32 -53.34 -73.80
CA ALA A 214 -57.76 -53.59 -73.93
C ALA A 214 -58.49 -52.52 -74.77
N MET A 215 -57.96 -51.30 -74.86
CA MET A 215 -58.48 -50.22 -75.71
C MET A 215 -57.89 -50.23 -77.13
N ASN A 216 -56.89 -51.05 -77.41
CA ASN A 216 -56.30 -51.20 -78.75
C ASN A 216 -56.30 -52.68 -79.18
N PRO A 217 -57.48 -53.32 -79.34
CA PRO A 217 -57.57 -54.77 -79.54
C PRO A 217 -57.10 -55.26 -80.92
N ASN A 218 -56.72 -54.35 -81.82
CA ASN A 218 -56.45 -54.66 -83.23
C ASN A 218 -55.13 -54.03 -83.71
N ARG A 219 -54.02 -54.72 -83.39
CA ARG A 219 -52.94 -55.04 -84.32
C ARG A 219 -52.36 -56.40 -83.98
#